data_AF-A0A1T4Z4E7-F1
#
_entry.id   AF-A0A1T4Z4E7-F1
#
_cell.length_a   1.000
_cell.length_b   1.000
_cell.length_c   1.000
_cell.angle_alpha   90.00
_cell.angle_beta   90.00
_cell.angle_gamma   90.00
#
_symmetry.space_group_name_H-M   'P 1'
#
loop_
_entity.id
_entity.type
_entity.pdbx_description
1 polymer ?
#
loop_
_entity_poly.entity_id
_entity_poly.type
_entity_poly.pdbx_seq_one_letter_code
_entity_poly.pdbx_strand_id
1 'polypeptide(L)'
;MDPHLMDFYSARLLFVVLVADRPGRKRHLYDETVIIFRAKDSAHAFERALELGREQETDYPNDKGHQVRWALVQILNINHIGRSVDGKEVASSLHYRTSKESIPPDHIFHPEKSKPGESF
;
A
#
# COMPACT_ATOMS: atom_id res chain seq x y z
N MET A 1 -9.01 -20.49 -13.22
CA MET A 1 -8.24 -19.86 -14.33
C MET A 1 -6.88 -20.51 -14.39
N ASP A 2 -6.28 -20.61 -15.58
CA ASP A 2 -4.94 -21.21 -15.77
C ASP A 2 -3.84 -20.25 -15.26
N PRO A 3 -3.07 -20.62 -14.21
CA PRO A 3 -1.97 -19.81 -13.69
C PRO A 3 -0.83 -19.56 -14.68
N HIS A 4 -0.73 -20.36 -15.75
CA HIS A 4 0.34 -20.25 -16.75
C HIS A 4 0.21 -19.04 -17.69
N LEU A 5 -0.93 -18.35 -17.67
CA LEU A 5 -1.20 -17.13 -18.44
C LEU A 5 -0.94 -15.83 -17.67
N MET A 6 -0.43 -15.90 -16.43
CA MET A 6 -0.18 -14.72 -15.60
C MET A 6 1.30 -14.54 -15.29
N ASP A 7 1.73 -13.28 -15.33
CA ASP A 7 3.06 -12.86 -14.92
C ASP A 7 3.05 -12.33 -13.49
N PHE A 8 4.22 -12.31 -12.86
CA PHE A 8 4.41 -11.64 -11.59
C PHE A 8 4.50 -10.13 -11.81
N TYR A 9 3.83 -9.43 -10.89
CA TYR A 9 3.91 -8.01 -10.71
C TYR A 9 4.29 -7.74 -9.26
N SER A 10 4.87 -6.57 -9.02
CA SER A 10 4.94 -6.00 -7.68
C SER A 10 4.15 -4.71 -7.61
N ALA A 11 3.58 -4.44 -6.44
CA ALA A 11 3.06 -3.13 -6.12
C ALA A 11 3.71 -2.59 -4.85
N ARG A 12 4.01 -1.29 -4.85
CA ARG A 12 4.35 -0.55 -3.63
C ARG A 12 3.10 0.18 -3.15
N LEU A 13 2.63 -0.17 -1.96
CA LEU A 13 1.44 0.35 -1.33
C LEU A 13 1.85 1.31 -0.21
N LEU A 14 1.19 2.46 -0.15
CA LEU A 14 1.36 3.42 0.94
C LEU A 14 0.20 3.31 1.91
N PHE A 15 0.50 2.94 3.15
CA PHE A 15 -0.42 2.99 4.27
C PHE A 15 -0.13 4.19 5.16
N VAL A 16 -1.17 4.74 5.77
CA VAL A 16 -1.04 5.63 6.91
C VAL A 16 -1.53 4.92 8.17
N VAL A 17 -0.79 5.13 9.27
CA VAL A 17 -1.17 4.64 10.60
C VAL A 17 -1.73 5.82 11.40
N LEU A 18 -3.05 5.85 11.53
CA LEU A 18 -3.77 6.86 12.30
C LEU A 18 -3.99 6.33 13.71
N VAL A 19 -3.60 7.14 14.71
CA VAL A 19 -3.81 6.80 16.12
C VAL A 19 -4.73 7.85 16.73
N ALA A 20 -5.86 7.41 17.28
CA ALA A 20 -6.82 8.26 17.98
C ALA A 20 -6.35 8.58 19.42
N ASP A 21 -5.12 9.07 19.57
CA ASP A 21 -4.55 9.42 20.88
C ASP A 21 -4.85 10.87 21.29
N ARG A 22 -4.98 11.77 20.32
CA ARG A 22 -5.38 13.17 20.54
C ARG A 22 -5.94 13.81 19.27
N PRO A 23 -6.90 14.74 19.39
CA PRO A 23 -7.34 15.56 18.27
C PRO A 23 -6.18 16.36 17.63
N GLY A 24 -6.20 16.51 16.30
CA GLY A 24 -5.29 17.41 15.59
C GLY A 24 -3.83 16.94 15.51
N ARG A 25 -3.56 15.63 15.62
CA ARG A 25 -2.22 15.08 15.44
C ARG A 25 -1.72 15.36 14.01
N LYS A 26 -0.71 16.23 13.91
CA LYS A 26 -0.11 16.63 12.62
C LYS A 26 0.89 15.63 12.05
N ARG A 27 1.41 14.71 12.88
CA ARG A 27 2.47 13.77 12.51
C ARG A 27 1.96 12.33 12.56
N HIS A 28 1.67 11.79 11.38
CA HIS A 28 1.28 10.42 11.14
C HIS A 28 2.47 9.61 10.64
N LEU A 29 2.48 8.32 10.98
CA LEU A 29 3.43 7.36 10.45
C LEU A 29 2.87 6.81 9.14
N TYR A 30 3.76 6.57 8.19
CA TYR A 30 3.44 5.88 6.95
C TYR A 30 4.22 4.59 6.90
N ASP A 31 3.61 3.58 6.30
CA ASP A 31 4.28 2.34 5.94
C ASP A 31 4.23 2.17 4.42
N GLU A 32 5.36 1.80 3.83
CA GLU A 32 5.47 1.50 2.40
C GLU A 32 5.70 0.00 2.24
N THR A 33 4.61 -0.72 1.97
CA THR A 33 4.62 -2.18 1.82
C THR A 33 4.84 -2.54 0.36
N VAL A 34 5.70 -3.52 0.11
CA VAL A 34 5.89 -4.08 -1.24
C VAL A 34 5.31 -5.49 -1.27
N ILE A 35 4.36 -5.69 -2.17
CA ILE A 35 3.73 -7.00 -2.40
C ILE A 35 4.08 -7.52 -3.78
N ILE A 36 4.17 -8.85 -3.90
CA ILE A 36 4.35 -9.56 -5.16
C ILE A 36 3.10 -10.42 -5.38
N PHE A 37 2.54 -10.35 -6.58
CA PHE A 37 1.32 -11.07 -6.93
C PHE A 37 1.29 -11.36 -8.42
N ARG A 38 0.35 -12.21 -8.84
CA ARG A 38 0.13 -12.53 -10.25
C ARG A 38 -1.00 -11.69 -10.84
N ALA A 39 -0.79 -11.22 -12.07
CA ALA A 39 -1.82 -10.55 -12.87
C ALA A 39 -1.66 -10.89 -14.35
N LYS A 40 -2.67 -10.52 -15.15
CA LYS A 40 -2.75 -10.86 -16.58
C LYS A 40 -2.05 -9.81 -17.44
N ASP A 41 -2.24 -8.56 -17.04
CA ASP A 41 -1.78 -7.36 -17.69
C ASP A 41 -1.74 -6.26 -16.63
N SER A 42 -1.29 -5.05 -17.02
CA SER A 42 -1.14 -3.93 -16.10
C SER A 42 -2.46 -3.42 -15.52
N ALA A 43 -3.58 -3.54 -16.25
CA ALA A 43 -4.89 -3.10 -15.74
C ALA A 43 -5.38 -4.05 -14.65
N HIS A 44 -5.32 -5.36 -14.90
CA HIS A 44 -5.60 -6.37 -13.88
C HIS A 44 -4.62 -6.27 -12.71
N ALA A 45 -3.36 -5.89 -12.95
CA ALA A 45 -2.38 -5.70 -11.88
C ALA A 45 -2.77 -4.56 -10.93
N PHE A 46 -3.33 -3.47 -11.47
CA PHE A 46 -3.84 -2.36 -10.67
C PHE A 46 -5.02 -2.78 -9.81
N GLU A 47 -6.01 -3.46 -10.39
CA GLU A 47 -7.18 -3.96 -9.66
C GLU A 47 -6.77 -4.93 -8.53
N ARG A 48 -5.83 -5.84 -8.82
CA ARG A 48 -5.30 -6.78 -7.83
C ARG A 48 -4.51 -6.08 -6.71
N ALA A 49 -3.69 -5.09 -7.04
CA ALA A 49 -2.97 -4.31 -6.03
C ALA A 49 -3.94 -3.54 -5.12
N LEU A 50 -5.02 -3.01 -5.67
CA LEU A 50 -6.06 -2.34 -4.92
C LEU A 50 -6.78 -3.32 -3.98
N GLU A 51 -7.21 -4.47 -4.49
CA GLU A 51 -7.85 -5.55 -3.71
C GLU A 51 -6.94 -5.99 -2.55
N LEU A 52 -5.71 -6.39 -2.85
CA LEU A 52 -4.73 -6.86 -1.85
C LEU A 52 -4.35 -5.78 -0.83
N GLY A 53 -4.35 -4.51 -1.23
CA GLY A 53 -4.11 -3.39 -0.32
C GLY A 53 -5.30 -3.12 0.60
N ARG A 54 -6.53 -3.22 0.08
CA ARG A 54 -7.76 -3.09 0.88
C ARG A 54 -7.89 -4.22 1.91
N GLU A 55 -7.51 -5.44 1.55
CA GLU A 55 -7.46 -6.59 2.46
C GLU A 55 -6.48 -6.40 3.64
N GLN A 56 -5.48 -5.52 3.50
CA GLN A 56 -4.52 -5.20 4.55
C GLN A 56 -4.94 -4.01 5.44
N GLU A 57 -6.03 -3.31 5.09
CA GLU A 57 -6.59 -2.29 5.98
C GLU A 57 -7.08 -2.95 7.28
N THR A 58 -6.78 -2.33 8.43
CA THR A 58 -7.14 -2.91 9.72
C THR A 58 -7.33 -1.86 10.80
N ASP A 59 -8.10 -2.23 11.81
CA ASP A 59 -8.50 -1.40 12.94
C ASP A 59 -8.34 -2.21 14.23
N TYR A 60 -7.54 -1.70 15.18
CA TYR A 60 -7.31 -2.38 16.46
C TYR A 60 -6.95 -1.39 17.58
N PRO A 61 -7.25 -1.71 18.86
CA PRO A 61 -6.71 -0.96 19.99
C PRO A 61 -5.23 -1.31 20.21
N ASN A 62 -4.37 -0.32 20.42
CA ASN A 62 -3.01 -0.58 20.89
C ASN A 62 -2.94 -0.82 22.41
N ASP A 63 -1.76 -1.09 22.94
CA ASP A 63 -1.53 -1.37 24.38
C ASP A 63 -1.94 -0.25 25.33
N LYS A 64 -2.17 0.97 24.81
CA LYS A 64 -2.66 2.13 25.57
C LYS A 64 -4.18 2.32 25.43
N GLY A 65 -4.87 1.41 24.76
CA GLY A 65 -6.30 1.49 24.47
C GLY A 65 -6.68 2.51 23.39
N HIS A 66 -5.72 3.12 22.69
CA HIS A 66 -6.05 4.03 21.59
C HIS A 66 -6.36 3.23 20.33
N GLN A 67 -7.42 3.61 19.63
CA GLN A 67 -7.76 3.04 18.33
C GLN A 67 -6.67 3.39 17.31
N VAL A 68 -6.15 2.35 16.65
CA VAL A 68 -5.21 2.44 15.53
C VAL A 68 -5.94 2.00 14.27
N ARG A 69 -5.81 2.80 13.21
CA ARG A 69 -6.33 2.49 11.87
C ARG A 69 -5.20 2.49 10.86
N TRP A 70 -5.05 1.40 10.15
CA TRP A 70 -4.21 1.28 8.97
C TRP A 70 -5.09 1.47 7.75
N ALA A 71 -4.85 2.56 7.00
CA ALA A 71 -5.64 2.90 5.83
C ALA A 71 -4.76 2.96 4.59
N LEU A 72 -5.23 2.35 3.49
CA LEU A 72 -4.54 2.38 2.20
C LEU A 72 -4.71 3.77 1.58
N VAL A 73 -3.61 4.50 1.46
CA VAL A 73 -3.59 5.86 0.93
C VAL A 73 -3.51 5.84 -0.59
N GLN A 74 -2.55 5.07 -1.12
CA GLN A 74 -2.19 5.11 -2.53
C GLN A 74 -1.42 3.85 -2.95
N ILE A 75 -1.58 3.47 -4.22
CA ILE A 75 -0.65 2.57 -4.92
C ILE A 75 0.43 3.45 -5.56
N LEU A 76 1.66 3.41 -5.03
CA LEU A 76 2.77 4.25 -5.48
C LEU A 76 3.36 3.77 -6.79
N ASN A 77 3.59 2.45 -6.89
CA ASN A 77 4.21 1.82 -8.05
C ASN A 77 3.56 0.49 -8.38
N ILE A 78 3.55 0.13 -9.66
CA ILE A 78 3.28 -1.23 -10.14
C ILE A 78 4.33 -1.56 -11.19
N ASN A 79 5.04 -2.67 -11.00
CA ASN A 79 6.10 -3.12 -11.92
C ASN A 79 5.78 -4.52 -12.42
N HIS A 80 5.94 -4.75 -13.72
CA HIS A 80 5.96 -6.08 -14.29
C HIS A 80 7.32 -6.74 -14.02
N ILE A 81 7.30 -7.90 -13.35
CA ILE A 81 8.52 -8.63 -12.97
C ILE A 81 8.78 -9.81 -13.94
N GLY A 82 7.76 -10.24 -14.67
CA GLY A 82 7.83 -11.36 -15.63
C GLY A 82 7.40 -12.70 -15.05
N ARG A 83 7.79 -13.81 -15.68
CA ARG A 83 7.25 -15.16 -15.37
C ARG A 83 7.81 -15.84 -14.12
N SER A 84 8.98 -15.40 -13.65
CA SER A 84 9.68 -15.93 -12.48
C SER A 84 10.23 -14.80 -11.62
N VAL A 85 10.32 -15.02 -10.31
CA VAL A 85 10.70 -14.03 -9.29
C VAL A 85 11.95 -14.42 -8.50
N ASP A 86 12.57 -15.55 -8.82
CA ASP A 86 13.77 -16.02 -8.11
C ASP A 86 14.96 -15.05 -8.27
N GLY A 87 15.58 -14.65 -7.16
CA GLY A 87 16.76 -13.77 -7.11
C GLY A 87 16.54 -12.31 -7.53
N LYS A 88 15.30 -11.85 -7.73
CA LYS A 88 15.03 -10.48 -8.19
C LYS A 88 14.83 -9.51 -7.03
N GLU A 89 15.61 -8.43 -7.03
CA GLU A 89 15.29 -7.26 -6.21
C GLU A 89 14.08 -6.54 -6.79
N VAL A 90 13.05 -6.37 -5.97
CA VAL A 90 11.78 -5.73 -6.38
C VAL A 90 11.72 -4.27 -5.95
N ALA A 91 12.35 -3.95 -4.81
CA ALA A 91 12.46 -2.60 -4.28
C ALA A 91 13.52 -2.55 -3.19
N SER A 92 14.23 -1.43 -3.13
CA SER A 92 14.96 -0.96 -1.95
C SER A 92 14.76 0.53 -1.81
N SER A 93 14.43 0.99 -0.61
CA SER A 93 14.33 2.41 -0.33
C SER A 93 14.60 2.66 1.15
N LEU A 94 15.41 3.67 1.43
CA LEU A 94 15.68 4.14 2.78
C LEU A 94 15.16 5.57 2.90
N HIS A 95 14.01 5.76 3.53
CA HIS A 95 13.49 7.10 3.78
C HIS A 95 12.57 7.13 5.01
N TYR A 96 12.48 8.31 5.64
CA TYR A 96 11.55 8.58 6.72
C TYR A 96 10.40 9.42 6.17
N ARG A 97 9.15 8.95 6.32
CA ARG A 97 7.96 9.65 5.85
C ARG A 97 7.05 10.01 7.02
N THR A 98 6.77 11.31 7.16
CA THR A 98 5.82 11.85 8.12
C THR A 98 4.85 12.79 7.43
N SER A 99 3.61 12.85 7.88
CA SER A 99 2.64 13.80 7.34
C SER A 99 3.06 15.23 7.67
N LYS A 100 2.85 16.15 6.72
CA LYS A 100 3.01 17.60 6.96
C LYS A 100 1.76 18.21 7.59
N GLU A 101 0.61 17.57 7.38
CA GLU A 101 -0.71 18.04 7.80
C GLU A 101 -1.42 17.04 8.70
N SER A 102 -2.41 17.53 9.44
CA SER A 102 -3.28 16.68 10.25
C SER A 102 -4.30 15.98 9.37
N ILE A 103 -4.33 14.66 9.45
CA ILE A 103 -5.37 13.82 8.83
C ILE A 103 -6.40 13.44 9.90
N PRO A 104 -7.71 13.71 9.69
CA PRO A 104 -8.78 13.24 10.57
C PRO A 104 -8.84 11.70 10.64
N PRO A 105 -9.17 11.09 11.79
CA PRO A 105 -9.27 9.64 11.93
C PRO A 105 -10.25 8.96 10.95
N ASP A 106 -11.32 9.68 10.59
CA ASP A 106 -12.41 9.27 9.70
C ASP A 106 -12.17 9.66 8.24
N HIS A 107 -10.97 10.15 7.90
CA HIS A 107 -10.65 10.49 6.52
C HIS A 107 -10.83 9.27 5.60
N ILE A 108 -11.49 9.49 4.46
CA ILE A 108 -11.72 8.47 3.44
C ILE A 108 -10.67 8.65 2.35
N PHE A 109 -9.79 7.66 2.22
CA PHE A 109 -8.79 7.61 1.16
C PHE A 109 -9.38 7.00 -0.11
N HIS A 110 -8.86 7.46 -1.25
CA HIS A 110 -9.28 7.07 -2.59
C HIS A 110 -8.12 6.43 -3.39
N PRO A 111 -7.53 5.31 -2.94
CA PRO A 111 -6.43 4.64 -3.62
C PRO A 111 -6.79 4.20 -5.05
N GLU A 112 -8.06 4.04 -5.39
CA GLU A 112 -8.53 3.79 -6.77
C GLU A 112 -8.21 4.93 -7.74
N LYS A 113 -7.94 6.14 -7.24
CA LYS A 113 -7.52 7.31 -8.04
C LYS A 113 -6.00 7.40 -8.22
N SER A 114 -5.25 6.42 -7.73
CA SER A 114 -3.80 6.38 -7.86
C SER A 114 -3.40 6.38 -9.34
N LYS A 115 -2.28 7.05 -9.64
CA LYS A 115 -1.56 6.93 -10.92
C LYS A 115 -0.18 6.36 -10.61
N PRO A 116 -0.04 5.03 -10.50
CA PRO A 116 1.21 4.42 -10.10
C PRO A 116 2.29 4.73 -11.14
N GLY A 117 3.50 5.06 -10.66
CA GLY A 117 4.66 5.10 -11.53
C GLY A 117 5.24 3.70 -11.75
N GLU A 118 6.19 3.59 -12.68
CA GLU A 118 7.10 2.45 -12.74
C GLU A 118 8.33 2.76 -11.87
N SER A 119 8.85 1.77 -11.15
CA SER A 119 10.15 1.88 -10.47
C SER A 119 11.24 1.66 -11.52
N PHE A 120 12.22 2.57 -11.56
CA PHE A 120 13.40 2.47 -12.43
C PHE A 120 14.29 1.29 -12.06
#